data_AF-A0A9W6MV37-F1
#
_entry.id   AF-A0A9W6MV37-F1
#
_cell.length_a   1.000
_cell.length_b   1.000
_cell.length_c   1.000
_cell.angle_alpha   90.00
_cell.angle_beta   90.00
_cell.angle_gamma   90.00
#
_symmetry.space_group_name_H-M   'P 1'
#
loop_
_entity.id
_entity.type
_entity.pdbx_description
1 polymer ?
#
loop_
_entity_poly.entity_id
_entity_poly.type
_entity_poly.pdbx_seq_one_letter_code
_entity_poly.pdbx_strand_id
1 'polypeptide(L)'
;MSLPVPPFPDDYEAIADAVMETERGRWFLAEYARRNRAADTGAVLDALNELERRLSHDRAVERETMELSELMRGVSTRAALIREELEDAKGDRHVDRALRHLDRLDRLVALAVGETPVPWPGRMAAPEPAEPESEPEPSCDPASFESGDFGVFEELNDIIVAEDAPVLALEAEPPVQDAAPCPRPHQPAAWTPGLLESLSEAEKAILFA
;
A
#
# COMPACT_ATOMS: atom_id res chain seq x y z
N MET A 1 24.26 -26.85 -24.81
CA MET A 1 22.93 -27.28 -25.29
C MET A 1 22.18 -26.03 -25.66
N SER A 2 21.78 -25.86 -26.92
CA SER A 2 21.00 -24.68 -27.33
C SER A 2 19.61 -24.76 -26.73
N LEU A 3 19.13 -23.66 -26.13
CA LEU A 3 17.73 -23.55 -25.73
C LEU A 3 16.85 -23.53 -27.00
N PRO A 4 15.68 -24.18 -26.98
CA PRO A 4 14.76 -24.14 -28.10
C PRO A 4 14.29 -22.70 -28.33
N VAL A 5 14.32 -22.29 -29.59
CA VAL A 5 13.76 -20.99 -30.01
C VAL A 5 12.26 -21.02 -29.71
N PRO A 6 11.69 -20.01 -29.03
CA PRO A 6 10.26 -19.95 -28.81
C PRO A 6 9.54 -19.87 -30.17
N PRO A 7 8.47 -20.65 -30.37
CA PRO A 7 7.71 -20.63 -31.62
C PRO A 7 7.23 -19.20 -31.93
N PHE A 8 7.25 -18.84 -33.21
CA PHE A 8 6.68 -17.58 -33.66
C PHE A 8 5.15 -17.62 -33.50
N PRO A 9 4.44 -16.49 -33.44
CA PRO A 9 2.98 -16.46 -33.31
C PRO A 9 2.26 -17.38 -34.32
N ASP A 10 2.73 -17.42 -35.56
CA ASP A 10 2.16 -18.25 -36.63
C ASP A 10 2.37 -19.76 -36.40
N ASP A 11 3.45 -20.16 -35.71
CA ASP A 11 3.70 -21.56 -35.36
C ASP A 11 2.68 -22.07 -34.33
N TYR A 12 2.15 -21.18 -33.49
CA TYR A 12 1.13 -21.57 -32.50
C TYR A 12 -0.17 -21.99 -33.17
N GLU A 13 -0.64 -21.26 -34.17
CA GLU A 13 -1.85 -21.63 -34.92
C GLU A 13 -1.64 -22.96 -35.65
N ALA A 14 -0.52 -23.12 -36.36
CA ALA A 14 -0.20 -24.38 -37.05
C ALA A 14 -0.14 -25.59 -36.10
N ILE A 15 0.43 -25.42 -34.91
CA ILE A 15 0.46 -26.46 -33.87
C ILE A 15 -0.94 -26.71 -33.30
N ALA A 16 -1.71 -25.66 -33.04
CA ALA A 16 -3.07 -25.77 -32.52
C ALA A 16 -3.97 -26.54 -33.51
N ASP A 17 -3.88 -26.23 -34.79
CA ASP A 17 -4.59 -26.93 -35.87
C ASP A 17 -4.21 -28.41 -35.90
N ALA A 18 -2.92 -28.74 -35.91
CA ALA A 18 -2.44 -30.12 -35.90
C ALA A 18 -2.89 -30.91 -34.66
N VAL A 19 -2.95 -30.28 -33.48
CA VAL A 19 -3.47 -30.92 -32.27
C VAL A 19 -4.99 -31.13 -32.37
N MET A 20 -5.71 -30.14 -32.92
CA MET A 20 -7.17 -30.17 -33.10
C MET A 20 -7.63 -31.21 -34.13
N GLU A 21 -6.79 -31.65 -35.07
CA GLU A 21 -7.12 -32.71 -36.04
C GLU A 21 -7.48 -34.03 -35.36
N THR A 22 -6.84 -34.35 -34.23
CA THR A 22 -7.02 -35.64 -33.54
C THR A 22 -8.04 -35.57 -32.41
N GLU A 23 -8.79 -36.65 -32.19
CA GLU A 23 -9.71 -36.75 -31.02
C GLU A 23 -8.98 -36.57 -29.69
N ARG A 24 -7.78 -37.15 -29.58
CA ARG A 24 -6.96 -37.08 -28.37
C ARG A 24 -6.45 -35.66 -28.10
N GLY A 25 -6.06 -34.92 -29.14
CA GLY A 25 -5.60 -33.54 -29.02
C GLY A 25 -6.71 -32.59 -28.59
N ARG A 26 -7.92 -32.75 -29.15
CA ARG A 26 -9.12 -31.99 -28.70
C ARG A 26 -9.42 -32.22 -27.22
N TRP A 27 -9.38 -33.47 -26.75
CA TRP A 27 -9.57 -33.79 -25.33
C TRP A 27 -8.48 -33.16 -24.46
N PHE A 28 -7.22 -33.22 -24.88
CA PHE A 28 -6.10 -32.60 -24.16
C PHE A 28 -6.26 -31.09 -24.02
N LEU A 29 -6.60 -30.37 -25.10
CA LEU A 29 -6.79 -28.92 -25.06
C LEU A 29 -7.98 -28.53 -24.18
N ALA A 30 -9.09 -29.28 -24.26
CA ALA A 30 -10.25 -29.05 -23.39
C ALA A 30 -9.89 -29.24 -21.91
N GLU A 31 -9.16 -30.31 -21.58
CA GLU A 31 -8.74 -30.59 -20.21
C GLU A 31 -7.66 -29.60 -19.72
N TYR A 32 -6.73 -29.20 -20.59
CA TYR A 32 -5.73 -28.16 -20.30
C TYR A 32 -6.41 -26.83 -20.01
N ALA A 33 -7.32 -26.37 -20.86
CA ALA A 33 -8.07 -25.13 -20.64
C ALA A 33 -8.95 -25.18 -19.37
N ARG A 34 -9.47 -26.35 -19.00
CA ARG A 34 -10.22 -26.54 -17.75
C ARG A 34 -9.30 -26.41 -16.53
N ARG A 35 -8.12 -27.05 -16.55
CA ARG A 35 -7.14 -26.98 -15.45
C ARG A 35 -6.49 -25.61 -15.33
N ASN A 36 -6.17 -24.98 -16.45
CA ASN A 36 -5.55 -23.64 -16.45
C ASN A 36 -6.51 -22.62 -15.85
N ARG A 37 -7.79 -22.63 -16.26
CA ARG A 37 -8.81 -21.76 -15.63
C ARG A 37 -8.96 -22.00 -14.13
N ALA A 38 -8.92 -23.25 -13.68
CA ALA A 38 -8.99 -23.57 -12.25
C ALA A 38 -7.76 -23.05 -11.48
N ALA A 39 -6.56 -23.19 -12.06
CA ALA A 39 -5.33 -22.69 -11.47
C ALA A 39 -5.28 -21.15 -11.43
N ASP A 40 -5.64 -20.49 -12.54
CA ASP A 40 -5.69 -19.03 -12.65
C ASP A 40 -6.69 -18.44 -11.65
N THR A 41 -7.87 -19.07 -11.51
CA THR A 41 -8.88 -18.63 -10.53
C THR A 41 -8.39 -18.84 -9.10
N GLY A 42 -7.72 -19.95 -8.81
CA GLY A 42 -7.12 -20.21 -7.49
C GLY A 42 -6.09 -19.15 -7.10
N ALA A 43 -5.17 -18.84 -8.01
CA ALA A 43 -4.15 -17.81 -7.78
C ALA A 43 -4.76 -16.42 -7.50
N VAL A 44 -5.82 -16.05 -8.23
CA VAL A 44 -6.53 -14.78 -7.99
C VAL A 44 -7.24 -14.77 -6.64
N LEU A 45 -7.90 -15.88 -6.25
CA LEU A 45 -8.56 -16.00 -4.94
C LEU A 45 -7.56 -15.94 -3.80
N ASP A 46 -6.40 -16.57 -3.94
CA ASP A 46 -5.33 -16.52 -2.94
C ASP A 46 -4.78 -15.09 -2.80
N ALA A 47 -4.57 -14.40 -3.92
CA ALA A 47 -4.17 -12.99 -3.92
C ALA A 47 -5.24 -12.08 -3.27
N LEU A 48 -6.51 -12.35 -3.52
CA LEU A 48 -7.62 -11.63 -2.89
C LEU A 48 -7.66 -11.88 -1.37
N ASN A 49 -7.50 -13.12 -0.93
CA ASN A 49 -7.46 -13.48 0.48
C ASN A 49 -6.30 -12.78 1.21
N GLU A 50 -5.12 -12.72 0.59
CA GLU A 50 -3.97 -12.01 1.14
C GLU A 50 -4.24 -10.50 1.22
N LEU A 51 -4.85 -9.91 0.19
CA LEU A 51 -5.26 -8.51 0.21
C LEU A 51 -6.28 -8.22 1.32
N GLU A 52 -7.29 -9.08 1.47
CA GLU A 52 -8.29 -8.96 2.55
C GLU A 52 -7.64 -9.02 3.94
N ARG A 53 -6.66 -9.92 4.14
CA ARG A 53 -5.90 -10.01 5.39
C ARG A 53 -5.13 -8.71 5.68
N ARG A 54 -4.44 -8.15 4.68
CA ARG A 54 -3.71 -6.88 4.84
C ARG A 54 -4.65 -5.73 5.17
N LEU A 55 -5.73 -5.57 4.41
CA LEU A 55 -6.73 -4.52 4.67
C LEU A 55 -7.38 -4.66 6.05
N SER A 56 -7.61 -5.89 6.52
CA SER A 56 -8.14 -6.14 7.86
C SER A 56 -7.13 -5.76 8.95
N HIS A 57 -5.84 -6.04 8.72
CA HIS A 57 -4.77 -5.63 9.61
C HIS A 57 -4.61 -4.11 9.65
N ASP A 58 -4.57 -3.45 8.50
CA ASP A 58 -4.45 -1.99 8.40
C ASP A 58 -5.60 -1.29 9.14
N ARG A 59 -6.85 -1.78 8.98
CA ARG A 59 -8.01 -1.28 9.72
C ARG A 59 -7.95 -1.55 11.23
N ALA A 60 -7.23 -2.57 11.68
CA ALA A 60 -7.02 -2.83 13.10
C ALA A 60 -6.01 -1.83 13.66
N VAL A 61 -4.88 -1.66 12.96
CA VAL A 61 -3.85 -0.67 13.31
C VAL A 61 -4.44 0.74 13.32
N GLU A 62 -5.24 1.11 12.31
CA GLU A 62 -5.90 2.43 12.25
C GLU A 62 -6.85 2.65 13.44
N ARG A 63 -7.58 1.62 13.88
CA ARG A 63 -8.41 1.73 15.09
C ARG A 63 -7.56 1.92 16.34
N GLU A 64 -6.48 1.16 16.50
CA GLU A 64 -5.56 1.29 17.63
C GLU A 64 -4.89 2.68 17.66
N THR A 65 -4.49 3.22 16.50
CA THR A 65 -3.91 4.57 16.42
C THR A 65 -4.95 5.65 16.73
N MET A 66 -6.19 5.48 16.27
CA MET A 66 -7.30 6.37 16.64
C MET A 66 -7.57 6.34 18.14
N GLU A 67 -7.67 5.16 18.76
CA GLU A 67 -7.87 4.99 20.21
C GLU A 67 -6.72 5.63 21.01
N LEU A 68 -5.48 5.42 20.59
CA LEU A 68 -4.32 6.07 21.20
C LEU A 68 -4.40 7.60 21.05
N SER A 69 -4.78 8.10 19.88
CA SER A 69 -4.92 9.54 19.65
C SER A 69 -5.99 10.16 20.55
N GLU A 70 -7.12 9.47 20.73
CA GLU A 70 -8.21 9.89 21.61
C GLU A 70 -7.76 9.91 23.08
N LEU A 71 -7.05 8.86 23.51
CA LEU A 71 -6.47 8.81 24.85
C LEU A 71 -5.51 9.99 25.08
N MET A 72 -4.62 10.25 24.12
CA MET A 72 -3.63 11.33 24.20
C MET A 72 -4.29 12.71 24.24
N ARG A 73 -5.34 12.95 23.44
CA ARG A 73 -6.17 14.16 23.56
C ARG A 73 -6.78 14.29 24.96
N GLY A 74 -7.29 13.20 25.53
CA GLY A 74 -7.80 13.18 26.91
C GLY A 74 -6.74 13.47 27.98
N VAL A 75 -5.47 13.14 27.75
CA VAL A 75 -4.37 13.55 28.63
C VAL A 75 -4.13 15.06 28.52
N SER A 76 -4.09 15.62 27.30
CA SER A 76 -3.94 17.07 27.12
C SER A 76 -5.11 17.86 27.74
N THR A 77 -6.35 17.39 27.56
CA THR A 77 -7.52 18.00 28.23
C THR A 77 -7.37 18.03 29.74
N ARG A 78 -6.93 16.92 30.35
CA ARG A 78 -6.69 16.89 31.81
C ARG A 78 -5.52 17.77 32.22
N ALA A 79 -4.45 17.83 31.43
CA ALA A 79 -3.33 18.72 31.67
C ALA A 79 -3.76 20.20 31.68
N ALA A 80 -4.68 20.58 30.78
CA ALA A 80 -5.28 21.92 30.77
C ALA A 80 -6.08 22.22 32.04
N LEU A 81 -6.89 21.28 32.54
CA LEU A 81 -7.63 21.45 33.79
C LEU A 81 -6.68 21.63 35.00
N ILE A 82 -5.62 20.83 35.08
CA ILE A 82 -4.62 20.94 36.16
C ILE A 82 -3.89 22.28 36.09
N ARG A 83 -3.61 22.76 34.88
CA ARG A 83 -2.98 24.07 34.66
C ARG A 83 -3.86 25.21 35.17
N GLU A 84 -5.15 25.17 34.87
CA GLU A 84 -6.12 26.16 35.34
C GLU A 84 -6.14 26.24 36.87
N GLU A 85 -6.22 25.09 37.55
CA GLU A 85 -6.20 25.01 39.01
C GLU A 85 -4.90 25.56 39.63
N LEU A 86 -3.78 25.44 38.91
CA LEU A 86 -2.46 25.87 39.38
C LEU A 86 -2.14 27.34 39.06
N GLU A 87 -2.94 28.02 38.24
CA GLU A 87 -2.62 29.39 37.80
C GLU A 87 -2.68 30.39 38.97
N ASP A 88 -3.59 30.18 39.93
CA ASP A 88 -3.70 31.02 41.14
C ASP A 88 -2.52 30.84 42.11
N ALA A 89 -1.77 29.74 41.98
CA ALA A 89 -0.61 29.40 42.81
C ALA A 89 0.73 29.74 42.13
N LYS A 90 0.69 30.46 41.01
CA LYS A 90 1.87 30.85 40.23
C LYS A 90 2.83 31.74 41.04
N GLY A 91 4.13 31.54 40.84
CA GLY A 91 5.19 32.22 41.58
C GLY A 91 5.84 31.36 42.68
N ASP A 92 5.25 30.23 43.08
CA ASP A 92 5.99 29.17 43.75
C ASP A 92 6.86 28.42 42.72
N ARG A 93 8.16 28.26 43.03
CA ARG A 93 9.12 27.56 42.17
C ARG A 93 8.68 26.13 41.82
N HIS A 94 7.95 25.46 42.71
CA HIS A 94 7.43 24.11 42.48
C HIS A 94 6.27 24.11 41.48
N VAL A 95 5.35 25.08 41.61
CA VAL A 95 4.22 25.26 40.69
C VAL A 95 4.73 25.64 39.30
N ASP A 96 5.67 26.59 39.21
CA ASP A 96 6.29 26.99 37.94
C ASP A 96 7.00 25.81 37.26
N ARG A 97 7.60 24.90 38.04
CA ARG A 97 8.21 23.67 37.51
C ARG A 97 7.15 22.72 36.97
N ALA A 98 6.06 22.51 37.70
CA ALA A 98 4.96 21.65 37.25
C ALA A 98 4.32 22.16 35.95
N LEU A 99 4.04 23.47 35.84
CA LEU A 99 3.50 24.08 34.64
C LEU A 99 4.40 23.87 33.40
N ARG A 100 5.73 23.97 33.56
CA ARG A 100 6.69 23.64 32.49
C ARG A 100 6.66 22.17 32.07
N HIS A 101 6.39 21.25 33.00
CA HIS A 101 6.23 19.84 32.67
C HIS A 101 4.94 19.57 31.91
N LEU A 102 3.84 20.26 32.25
CA LEU A 102 2.59 20.19 31.49
C LEU A 102 2.76 20.75 30.07
N ASP A 103 3.46 21.87 29.90
CA ASP A 103 3.82 22.38 28.55
C ASP A 103 4.61 21.38 27.72
N ARG A 104 5.56 20.68 28.36
CA ARG A 104 6.33 19.64 27.69
C ARG A 104 5.43 18.48 27.28
N LEU A 105 4.49 18.09 28.14
CA LEU A 105 3.53 17.03 27.84
C LEU A 105 2.65 17.40 26.65
N ASP A 106 2.07 18.60 26.63
CA ASP A 106 1.20 19.05 25.53
C ASP A 106 1.93 19.03 24.18
N ARG A 107 3.21 19.43 24.15
CA ARG A 107 4.04 19.33 22.94
C ARG A 107 4.26 17.88 22.50
N LEU A 108 4.50 16.96 23.44
CA LEU A 108 4.69 15.55 23.13
C LEU A 108 3.39 14.92 22.61
N VAL A 109 2.25 15.28 23.19
CA VAL A 109 0.93 14.83 22.73
C VAL A 109 0.65 15.32 21.31
N ALA A 110 0.91 16.59 21.04
CA ALA A 110 0.70 17.16 19.71
C ALA A 110 1.57 16.49 18.63
N LEU A 111 2.86 16.25 18.93
CA LEU A 111 3.74 15.48 18.06
C LEU A 111 3.25 14.04 17.82
N ALA A 112 2.66 13.41 18.83
CA ALA A 112 2.16 12.04 18.74
C ALA A 112 0.82 11.93 17.98
N VAL A 113 -0.03 12.96 18.06
CA VAL A 113 -1.35 12.96 17.40
C VAL A 113 -1.28 13.53 15.97
N GLY A 114 -0.17 14.17 15.60
CA GLY A 114 -0.03 14.84 14.29
C GLY A 114 -0.85 16.13 14.19
N GLU A 115 -1.41 16.60 15.30
CA GLU A 115 -2.06 17.90 15.43
C GLU A 115 -1.01 18.93 15.85
N THR A 116 -1.10 20.16 15.35
CA THR A 116 -0.30 21.24 15.91
C THR A 116 -0.84 21.55 17.31
N PRO A 117 0.03 21.65 18.35
CA PRO A 117 -0.45 21.94 19.70
C PRO A 117 -1.15 23.29 19.68
N VAL A 118 -2.42 23.34 20.10
CA VAL A 118 -3.14 24.61 20.20
C VAL A 118 -2.41 25.45 21.27
N PRO A 119 -1.81 26.60 20.91
CA PRO A 119 -1.09 27.41 21.88
C PRO A 119 -2.08 27.93 22.92
N TRP A 120 -1.75 27.80 24.20
CA TRP A 120 -2.51 28.44 25.28
C TRP A 120 -2.65 29.95 24.99
N PRO A 121 -3.80 30.60 25.29
CA PRO A 121 -4.04 32.01 24.96
C PRO A 121 -3.02 33.00 25.55
N GLY A 122 -2.21 32.57 26.52
CA GLY A 122 -1.14 33.36 27.12
C GLY A 122 0.19 33.37 26.33
N ARG A 123 0.31 32.60 25.25
CA ARG A 123 1.46 32.66 24.33
C ARG A 123 0.93 32.91 22.92
N MET A 124 0.33 34.08 22.71
CA MET A 124 0.26 34.65 21.36
C MET A 124 1.68 34.64 20.80
N ALA A 125 1.89 34.02 19.64
CA ALA A 125 3.07 34.32 18.85
C ALA A 125 3.15 35.84 18.78
N ALA A 126 4.26 36.42 19.25
CA ALA A 126 4.51 37.82 18.96
C ALA A 126 4.29 37.98 17.45
N PRO A 127 3.54 39.00 16.99
CA PRO A 127 3.44 39.22 15.56
C PRO A 127 4.86 39.26 15.02
N GLU A 128 5.16 38.43 14.01
CA GLU A 128 6.40 38.62 13.25
C GLU A 128 6.49 40.11 12.93
N PRO A 129 7.65 40.76 13.16
CA PRO A 129 7.78 42.18 12.91
C PRO A 129 7.37 42.41 11.47
N ALA A 130 6.29 43.19 11.28
CA ALA A 130 5.77 43.52 9.97
C ALA A 130 6.94 43.99 9.11
N GLU A 131 7.19 43.28 8.01
CA GLU A 131 8.11 43.73 7.00
C GLU A 131 7.66 45.15 6.58
N PRO A 132 8.59 46.13 6.50
CA PRO A 132 8.21 47.49 6.18
C PRO A 132 7.57 47.51 4.79
N GLU A 133 6.32 47.96 4.71
CA GLU A 133 5.56 48.13 3.47
C GLU A 133 6.43 48.92 2.47
N SER A 134 6.80 48.26 1.37
CA SER A 134 7.53 48.85 0.26
C SER A 134 6.65 49.93 -0.39
N GLU A 135 7.20 51.14 -0.53
CA GLU A 135 6.60 52.26 -1.24
C GLU A 135 6.15 51.85 -2.66
N PRO A 136 5.07 52.44 -3.20
CA PRO A 136 4.55 52.05 -4.51
C PRO A 136 5.55 52.37 -5.62
N GLU A 137 5.98 51.33 -6.35
CA GLU A 137 6.85 51.47 -7.52
C GLU A 137 6.21 52.38 -8.59
N PRO A 138 7.00 53.22 -9.29
CA PRO A 138 6.47 54.06 -10.36
C PRO A 138 5.98 53.19 -11.53
N SER A 139 4.74 53.46 -11.92
CA SER A 139 4.07 53.03 -13.16
C SER A 139 5.04 52.78 -14.31
N CYS A 140 5.23 51.52 -14.69
CA CYS A 140 5.98 51.12 -15.87
C CYS A 140 5.06 51.22 -17.10
N ASP A 141 5.38 52.13 -18.04
CA ASP A 141 4.73 52.25 -19.34
C ASP A 141 4.93 50.97 -20.18
N PRO A 142 3.89 50.42 -20.84
CA PRO A 142 3.99 49.16 -21.58
C PRO A 142 4.71 49.27 -22.95
N ALA A 143 5.44 50.35 -23.23
CA ALA A 143 5.98 50.67 -24.55
C ALA A 143 7.50 50.45 -24.70
N SER A 144 8.13 49.67 -23.83
CA SER A 144 9.55 49.32 -23.98
C SER A 144 9.82 47.88 -23.57
N PHE A 145 9.22 46.93 -24.30
CA PHE A 145 9.66 45.55 -24.28
C PHE A 145 10.82 45.42 -25.27
N GLU A 146 12.04 45.74 -24.83
CA GLU A 146 13.23 45.35 -25.58
C GLU A 146 13.40 43.84 -25.49
N SER A 147 13.64 43.24 -26.65
CA SER A 147 13.81 41.80 -26.83
C SER A 147 15.06 41.33 -26.10
N GLY A 148 14.89 40.54 -25.03
CA GLY A 148 15.99 40.00 -24.25
C GLY A 148 15.64 38.65 -23.63
N ASP A 149 15.97 37.59 -24.36
CA ASP A 149 16.28 36.22 -23.93
C ASP A 149 15.32 35.54 -22.92
N PHE A 150 14.29 34.87 -23.44
CA PHE A 150 13.53 33.86 -22.68
C PHE A 150 14.40 32.60 -22.54
N GLY A 151 15.22 32.58 -21.49
CA GLY A 151 15.76 31.35 -20.91
C GLY A 151 14.61 30.45 -20.47
N VAL A 152 14.61 29.24 -20.99
CA VAL A 152 13.55 28.24 -20.93
C VAL A 152 13.14 27.90 -19.49
N PHE A 153 11.83 27.81 -19.26
CA PHE A 153 11.19 27.31 -18.05
C PHE A 153 11.32 25.78 -18.00
N GLU A 154 12.50 25.28 -17.66
CA GLU A 154 12.80 23.84 -17.54
C GLU A 154 13.36 23.52 -16.15
N GLU A 155 12.68 23.97 -15.09
CA GLU A 155 13.13 23.67 -13.72
C GLU A 155 11.95 23.55 -12.73
N LEU A 156 10.88 22.89 -13.16
CA LEU A 156 9.80 22.42 -12.27
C LEU A 156 9.29 21.01 -12.62
N ASN A 157 10.10 20.19 -13.29
CA ASN A 157 9.81 18.77 -13.50
C ASN A 157 10.76 17.82 -12.74
N ASP A 158 11.68 18.34 -11.94
CA ASP A 158 12.73 17.54 -11.27
C ASP A 158 12.34 16.98 -9.89
N ILE A 159 11.04 16.94 -9.55
CA ILE A 159 10.57 16.30 -8.30
C ILE A 159 9.93 14.91 -8.56
N ILE A 160 9.98 14.39 -9.79
CA ILE A 160 9.61 12.98 -10.06
C ILE A 160 10.55 12.31 -11.07
N VAL A 161 11.88 12.36 -10.85
CA VAL A 161 12.79 11.28 -11.30
C VAL A 161 13.95 11.19 -10.30
N ALA A 162 13.84 10.29 -9.32
CA ALA A 162 15.01 9.80 -8.59
C ALA A 162 15.55 8.57 -9.34
N GLU A 163 16.31 8.81 -10.42
CA GLU A 163 17.26 7.86 -10.99
C GLU A 163 18.55 7.92 -10.17
N ASP A 164 18.62 7.15 -9.07
CA ASP A 164 19.88 6.59 -8.50
C ASP A 164 19.61 5.88 -7.15
N ALA A 165 18.61 4.99 -7.11
CA ALA A 165 18.62 3.94 -6.11
C ALA A 165 19.63 2.88 -6.55
N PRO A 166 20.59 2.45 -5.71
CA PRO A 166 21.54 1.43 -6.10
C PRO A 166 20.76 0.16 -6.41
N VAL A 167 20.84 -0.27 -7.66
CA VAL A 167 20.51 -1.64 -8.04
C VAL A 167 21.42 -2.53 -7.21
N LEU A 168 20.90 -3.03 -6.08
CA LEU A 168 21.48 -4.18 -5.42
C LEU A 168 21.48 -5.27 -6.49
N ALA A 169 22.68 -5.54 -7.00
CA ALA A 169 22.95 -6.70 -7.81
C ALA A 169 22.34 -7.90 -7.08
N LEU A 170 21.23 -8.41 -7.62
CA LEU A 170 20.80 -9.77 -7.37
C LEU A 170 21.91 -10.64 -7.92
N GLU A 171 22.90 -10.90 -7.07
CA GLU A 171 23.86 -11.97 -7.26
C GLU A 171 23.06 -13.23 -7.60
N ALA A 172 23.49 -13.84 -8.71
CA ALA A 172 23.25 -15.20 -9.15
C ALA A 172 22.14 -15.98 -8.39
N GLU A 173 21.10 -16.37 -9.12
CA GLU A 173 20.25 -17.48 -8.69
C GLU A 173 21.13 -18.63 -8.18
N PRO A 174 20.88 -19.15 -6.97
CA PRO A 174 21.62 -20.32 -6.49
C PRO A 174 21.43 -21.45 -7.50
N PRO A 175 22.46 -22.29 -7.74
CA PRO A 175 22.32 -23.39 -8.67
C PRO A 175 21.10 -24.21 -8.28
N VAL A 176 20.22 -24.44 -9.26
CA VAL A 176 19.10 -25.37 -9.16
C VAL A 176 19.70 -26.71 -8.75
N GLN A 177 19.71 -26.98 -7.45
CA GLN A 177 19.99 -28.30 -6.93
C GLN A 177 18.90 -29.19 -7.48
N ASP A 178 19.28 -30.28 -8.15
CA ASP A 178 18.37 -31.31 -8.65
C ASP A 178 17.26 -31.54 -7.62
N ALA A 179 16.10 -30.94 -7.87
CA ALA A 179 14.96 -31.10 -7.02
C ALA A 179 14.68 -32.60 -7.00
N ALA A 180 14.71 -33.19 -5.80
CA ALA A 180 14.30 -34.57 -5.60
C ALA A 180 13.01 -34.80 -6.41
N PRO A 181 12.90 -35.92 -7.13
CA PRO A 181 11.82 -36.15 -8.08
C PRO A 181 10.50 -35.81 -7.41
N CYS A 182 9.74 -34.89 -8.02
CA CYS A 182 8.43 -34.49 -7.53
C CYS A 182 7.67 -35.74 -7.09
N PRO A 183 7.16 -35.80 -5.84
CA PRO A 183 6.35 -36.93 -5.42
C PRO A 183 5.24 -37.07 -6.46
N ARG A 184 5.09 -38.29 -7.01
CA ARG A 184 4.10 -38.57 -8.05
C ARG A 184 2.78 -37.94 -7.62
N PRO A 185 2.10 -37.17 -8.49
CA PRO A 185 0.76 -36.72 -8.16
C PRO A 185 -0.03 -37.97 -7.76
N HIS A 186 -0.60 -37.95 -6.55
CA HIS A 186 -1.44 -39.03 -6.06
C HIS A 186 -2.44 -39.34 -7.17
N GLN A 187 -2.38 -40.56 -7.72
CA GLN A 187 -3.42 -41.01 -8.63
C GLN A 187 -4.74 -40.81 -7.87
N PRO A 188 -5.65 -39.94 -8.33
CA PRO A 188 -6.99 -39.93 -7.76
C PRO A 188 -7.50 -41.35 -7.93
N ALA A 189 -8.01 -41.92 -6.83
CA ALA A 189 -8.50 -43.29 -6.79
C ALA A 189 -9.30 -43.55 -8.08
N ALA A 190 -8.91 -44.61 -8.80
CA ALA A 190 -9.58 -45.03 -10.02
C ALA A 190 -11.09 -44.96 -9.77
N TRP A 191 -11.81 -44.26 -10.64
CA TRP A 191 -13.26 -44.15 -10.58
C TRP A 191 -13.84 -45.56 -10.47
N THR A 192 -14.32 -45.94 -9.28
CA THR A 192 -14.99 -47.21 -9.09
C THR A 192 -16.33 -47.12 -9.79
N PRO A 193 -16.59 -47.93 -10.84
CA PRO A 193 -17.94 -48.04 -11.40
C PRO A 193 -18.82 -48.59 -10.26
N GLY A 194 -19.67 -47.74 -9.69
CA GLY A 194 -20.48 -48.07 -8.52
C GLY A 194 -20.64 -46.93 -7.51
N LEU A 195 -19.82 -45.87 -7.57
CA LEU A 195 -19.96 -44.73 -6.64
C LEU A 195 -21.33 -44.04 -6.80
N LEU A 196 -21.79 -43.87 -8.05
CA LEU A 196 -23.12 -43.33 -8.38
C LEU A 196 -24.28 -44.20 -7.86
N GLU A 197 -24.07 -45.51 -7.74
CA GLU A 197 -25.08 -46.44 -7.23
C GLU A 197 -25.16 -46.43 -5.70
N SER A 198 -24.08 -45.98 -5.03
CA SER A 198 -24.02 -45.83 -3.57
C SER A 198 -24.53 -44.49 -3.03
N LEU A 199 -24.77 -43.51 -3.90
CA LEU A 199 -25.29 -42.20 -3.52
C LEU A 199 -26.80 -42.26 -3.27
N SER A 200 -27.25 -41.54 -2.24
CA SER A 200 -28.68 -41.38 -1.97
C SER A 200 -29.36 -40.55 -3.07
N GLU A 201 -30.68 -40.71 -3.25
CA GLU A 201 -31.44 -39.96 -4.26
C GLU A 201 -31.37 -38.44 -4.04
N ALA A 202 -31.18 -37.98 -2.79
CA ALA A 202 -30.98 -36.56 -2.49
C ALA A 202 -29.61 -36.05 -3.00
N GLU A 203 -28.56 -36.87 -2.89
CA GLU A 203 -27.22 -36.50 -3.37
C GLU A 203 -27.13 -36.56 -4.90
N LYS A 204 -27.84 -37.51 -5.53
CA LYS A 204 -27.98 -37.57 -6.99
C LYS A 204 -28.71 -36.33 -7.52
N ALA A 205 -29.75 -35.87 -6.84
CA ALA A 205 -30.49 -34.68 -7.25
C ALA A 205 -29.63 -33.40 -7.24
N ILE A 206 -28.63 -33.29 -6.36
CA ILE A 206 -27.72 -32.15 -6.30
C ILE A 206 -26.70 -32.15 -7.45
N LEU A 207 -26.28 -33.33 -7.92
CA LEU A 207 -25.27 -33.46 -8.96
C LEU A 207 -25.83 -33.30 -10.39
N PHE A 208 -27.14 -33.44 -10.57
CA PHE A 208 -27.80 -33.39 -11.88
C PHE A 208 -28.89 -32.32 -12.02
N ALA A 209 -29.01 -31.40 -11.05
CA ALA A 209 -29.82 -30.19 -11.16
C ALA A 209 -29.02 -29.04 -11.81
#